data_AF-A0A6I0G748-F1
#
_entry.id   AF-A0A6I0G748-F1
#
_cell.length_a   1.000
_cell.length_b   1.000
_cell.length_c   1.000
_cell.angle_alpha   90.00
_cell.angle_beta   90.00
_cell.angle_gamma   90.00
#
_symmetry.space_group_name_H-M   'P 1'
#
loop_
_entity.id
_entity.type
_entity.pdbx_description
1 polymer ?
#
loop_
_entity_poly.entity_id
_entity_poly.type
_entity_poly.pdbx_seq_one_letter_code
_entity_poly.pdbx_strand_id
1 'polypeptide(L)' 'MKVKNGIIIDGVLHELVLMRNSAPCDNCSLQEQCRTDRSLCTVIAGYYNSDERFINRGEVTDIKIDKEE' A
#
# COMPACT_ATOMS: atom_id res chain seq x y z
N MET A 1 -10.96 9.00 7.03
CA MET A 1 -11.19 7.53 6.91
C MET A 1 -10.40 6.82 8.00
N LYS A 2 -10.84 5.66 8.49
CA LYS A 2 -10.06 4.89 9.46
C LYS A 2 -9.17 3.89 8.72
N VAL A 3 -7.87 4.14 8.71
CA VAL A 3 -6.87 3.31 8.04
C VAL A 3 -6.32 2.32 9.05
N LYS A 4 -6.32 1.03 8.72
CA LYS A 4 -5.71 -0.01 9.58
C LYS A 4 -4.28 -0.34 9.16
N ASN A 5 -4.06 -0.46 7.86
CA ASN A 5 -2.80 -0.89 7.27
C ASN A 5 -2.39 0.12 6.20
N GLY A 6 -1.79 1.23 6.61
CA GLY A 6 -1.36 2.29 5.69
C GLY A 6 0.10 2.65 5.89
N ILE A 7 0.78 3.00 4.81
CA ILE A 7 2.11 3.61 4.83
C ILE A 7 2.04 4.97 4.14
N ILE A 8 2.85 5.92 4.62
CA ILE A 8 2.91 7.27 4.05
C ILE A 8 4.31 7.48 3.48
N ILE A 9 4.38 7.82 2.19
CA ILE A 9 5.64 8.05 1.47
C ILE A 9 5.52 9.40 0.79
N ASP A 10 6.46 10.30 1.05
CA ASP A 10 6.48 11.67 0.49
C ASP A 10 5.15 12.41 0.63
N GLY A 11 4.46 12.23 1.76
CA GLY A 11 3.17 12.86 2.04
C GLY A 11 1.96 12.19 1.37
N VAL A 12 2.14 11.11 0.60
CA VAL A 12 1.07 10.33 -0.02
C VAL A 12 0.73 9.11 0.82
N LEU A 13 -0.56 8.87 1.07
CA LEU A 13 -1.05 7.68 1.76
C LEU A 13 -1.24 6.52 0.78
N HIS A 14 -0.61 5.40 1.12
CA HIS A 14 -0.77 4.12 0.47
C HIS A 14 -1.46 3.16 1.45
N GLU A 15 -2.66 2.67 1.11
CA GLU A 15 -3.42 1.75 1.96
C GLU A 15 -3.37 0.33 1.40
N LEU A 16 -3.02 -0.64 2.25
CA LEU A 16 -3.07 -2.06 1.93
C LEU A 16 -4.53 -2.52 1.93
N VAL A 17 -5.00 -3.02 0.78
CA VAL A 17 -6.35 -3.58 0.64
C VAL A 17 -6.31 -5.02 0.16
N LEU A 18 -7.36 -5.75 0.49
CA LEU A 18 -7.55 -7.13 0.05
C LEU A 18 -8.39 -7.17 -1.25
N MET A 19 -7.77 -7.47 -2.39
CA MET A 19 -8.41 -7.69 -3.68
C MET A 19 -8.55 -9.19 -3.97
N ARG A 20 -9.80 -9.68 -4.02
CA ARG A 20 -10.10 -11.10 -4.27
C ARG A 20 -9.90 -11.58 -5.72
N ASN A 21 -9.44 -10.70 -6.61
CA ASN A 21 -9.21 -11.05 -8.01
C ASN A 21 -7.71 -11.09 -8.27
N SER A 22 -7.25 -12.18 -8.88
CA SER A 22 -5.88 -12.38 -9.39
C SER A 22 -5.48 -11.44 -10.54
N ALA A 23 -6.24 -10.36 -10.76
CA ALA A 23 -5.94 -9.36 -11.76
C ALA A 23 -4.53 -8.77 -11.50
N PRO A 24 -3.71 -8.58 -12.53
CA PRO A 24 -2.36 -8.03 -12.37
C PRO A 24 -2.40 -6.62 -11.77
N CYS A 25 -1.33 -6.26 -11.06
CA CYS A 25 -1.24 -5.06 -10.20
C CYS A 25 -0.90 -3.81 -11.00
N ASP A 26 -1.36 -3.71 -12.25
CA ASP A 26 -0.84 -2.76 -13.24
C ASP A 26 -1.11 -1.28 -12.90
N ASN A 27 -1.83 -1.01 -11.81
CA ASN A 27 -2.10 0.34 -11.29
C ASN A 27 -1.91 0.45 -9.76
N CYS A 28 -1.14 -0.46 -9.18
CA CYS A 28 -0.86 -0.40 -7.74
C CYS A 28 0.17 0.68 -7.46
N SER A 29 -0.03 1.40 -6.36
CA SER A 29 0.70 2.64 -6.06
C SER A 29 2.19 2.48 -5.82
N LEU A 30 2.66 1.25 -5.60
CA LEU A 30 4.05 0.93 -5.30
C LEU A 30 4.66 -0.09 -6.29
N GLN A 31 3.99 -0.32 -7.43
CA GLN A 31 4.42 -1.28 -8.44
C GLN A 31 5.77 -0.91 -9.07
N GLU A 32 6.05 0.38 -9.29
CA GLU A 32 7.30 0.83 -9.90
C GLU A 32 8.50 0.69 -8.95
N GLN A 33 8.33 0.99 -7.66
CA GLN A 33 9.35 0.68 -6.63
C GLN A 33 9.65 -0.83 -6.61
N CYS A 34 8.62 -1.63 -6.83
CA CYS A 34 8.67 -3.08 -6.96
C CYS A 34 9.51 -3.58 -8.16
N ARG A 35 9.42 -2.89 -9.31
CA ARG A 35 10.22 -3.23 -10.50
C ARG A 35 11.71 -3.00 -10.27
N THR A 36 12.04 -2.02 -9.43
CA THR A 36 13.42 -1.63 -9.13
C THR A 36 14.05 -2.54 -8.08
N ASP A 37 13.27 -2.99 -7.08
CA ASP A 37 13.73 -3.92 -6.05
C ASP A 37 12.69 -5.02 -5.80
N ARG A 38 13.02 -6.23 -6.27
CA ARG A 38 12.16 -7.41 -6.20
C ARG A 38 11.93 -7.90 -4.75
N SER A 39 12.86 -7.61 -3.85
CA SER A 39 12.73 -7.98 -2.44
C SER A 39 11.65 -7.15 -1.73
N LEU A 40 11.49 -5.88 -2.15
CA LEU A 40 10.41 -5.02 -1.67
C LEU A 40 9.03 -5.53 -2.12
N CYS A 41 8.93 -6.24 -3.25
CA CYS A 41 7.64 -6.78 -3.68
C CYS A 41 7.04 -7.83 -2.76
N THR A 42 7.86 -8.60 -2.07
CA THR A 42 7.36 -9.56 -1.08
C THR A 42 6.70 -8.86 0.09
N VAL A 43 7.25 -7.71 0.50
CA VAL A 43 6.78 -6.93 1.66
C VAL A 43 5.64 -5.98 1.28
N ILE A 44 5.68 -5.41 0.07
CA ILE A 44 4.81 -4.31 -0.34
C ILE A 44 3.66 -4.79 -1.24
N ALA A 45 3.93 -5.67 -2.20
CA ALA A 45 2.95 -5.99 -3.26
C ALA A 45 2.35 -7.40 -3.15
N GLY A 46 2.61 -8.11 -2.05
CA GLY A 46 2.12 -9.48 -1.89
C GLY A 46 2.63 -10.39 -3.02
N TYR A 47 3.90 -10.30 -3.40
CA TYR A 47 4.44 -11.11 -4.52
C TYR A 47 4.19 -12.62 -4.38
N TYR A 48 3.94 -13.11 -3.15
CA TYR A 48 3.51 -14.49 -2.86
C TYR A 48 2.02 -14.63 -2.48
N ASN A 49 1.33 -13.54 -2.14
CA ASN A 49 -0.10 -13.49 -1.85
C ASN A 49 -0.75 -12.42 -2.75
N SER A 50 -1.31 -12.87 -3.87
CA SER A 50 -1.88 -12.01 -4.93
C SER A 50 -3.01 -11.08 -4.47
N ASP A 51 -3.52 -11.30 -3.27
CA ASP A 51 -4.76 -10.73 -2.81
C ASP A 51 -4.56 -9.46 -1.98
N GLU A 52 -3.33 -9.08 -1.61
CA GLU A 52 -3.08 -7.87 -0.79
C GLU A 52 -2.17 -6.87 -1.50
N ARG A 53 -2.65 -5.62 -1.68
CA ARG A 53 -1.98 -4.61 -2.51
C ARG A 53 -2.15 -3.19 -1.98
N PHE A 54 -1.13 -2.36 -2.11
CA PHE A 54 -1.21 -0.94 -1.76
C PHE A 54 -1.85 -0.09 -2.86
N ILE A 55 -2.90 0.65 -2.50
CA ILE A 55 -3.56 1.64 -3.36
C ILE A 55 -3.22 3.05 -2.89
N ASN A 56 -2.98 3.94 -3.84
CA ASN A 56 -2.80 5.36 -3.60
C ASN A 56 -4.14 5.97 -3.17
N ARG A 57 -4.18 6.60 -2.00
CA ARG A 57 -5.35 7.31 -1.47
C ARG A 57 -5.23 8.83 -1.56
N GLY A 58 -4.13 9.32 -2.12
CA GLY A 58 -3.81 10.73 -2.30
C GLY A 58 -2.85 11.27 -1.23
N GLU A 59 -2.50 12.54 -1.38
CA GLU A 59 -1.76 13.29 -0.37
C GLU A 59 -2.55 13.39 0.93
N VAL A 60 -1.84 13.36 2.05
CA VAL A 60 -2.40 13.55 3.39
C VAL A 60 -1.83 14.81 4.00
N THR A 61 -2.72 15.70 4.46
CA THR A 61 -2.37 16.97 5.10
C THR A 61 -2.40 16.88 6.63
N ASP A 62 -3.22 16.00 7.19
CA ASP A 62 -3.48 15.89 8.62
C ASP A 62 -3.49 14.43 9.07
N ILE A 63 -2.47 14.03 9.82
CA ILE A 63 -2.35 12.68 10.38
C ILE A 63 -2.61 12.77 11.88
N LYS A 64 -3.76 12.23 12.31
CA LYS A 64 -4.10 12.09 13.72
C LYS A 64 -3.95 10.62 14.10
N ILE A 65 -3.08 10.36 15.07
CA ILE A 65 -2.86 9.01 15.61
C ILE A 65 -3.41 9.04 17.03
N ASP A 66 -4.47 8.28 17.27
CA ASP A 66 -4.94 8.02 18.62
C ASP A 66 -3.89 7.10 19.25
N LYS A 67 -3.07 7.64 20.16
CA LYS A 67 -2.17 6.83 20.98
C LYS A 67 -3.03 6.08 21.99
N GLU A 68 -2.92 4.75 22.03
CA GLU A 68 -3.41 3.99 23.18
C GLU A 68 -2.56 4.39 24.39
N GLU A 69 -3.24 4.83 25.45
CA GLU A 69 -2.68 5.21 26.76
C GLU A 69 -2.53 3.98 27.66
#